data_AF-A0A3F2UXV7-F1
#
_entry.id   AF-A0A3F2UXV7-F1
#
_cell.length_a   1.000
_cell.length_b   1.000
_cell.length_c   1.000
_cell.angle_alpha   90.00
_cell.angle_beta   90.00
_cell.angle_gamma   90.00
#
_symmetry.space_group_name_H-M   'P 1'
#
loop_
_entity.id
_entity.type
_entity.pdbx_description
1 polymer ?
#
loop_
_entity_poly.entity_id
_entity_poly.type
_entity_poly.pdbx_seq_one_letter_code
_entity_poly.pdbx_strand_id
1 'polypeptide(L)'
;MNDTVIDKAPGFRTRPFSGSPKHYLSIAFAIGAGTHVWLYGGLFIIEYWWHGRDWIIGWKPITFSLLSAAVLTRHTYQSIMGLDAHRGRGSRWQLTSRHIKLPERKV
;
A
#
# COMPACT_ATOMS: atom_id res chain seq x y z
N MET A 1 40.81 -40.34 -0.37
CA MET A 1 41.20 -38.93 -0.58
C MET A 1 40.74 -38.52 -1.96
N ASN A 2 39.51 -38.01 -2.03
CA ASN A 2 38.98 -37.08 -3.03
C ASN A 2 37.49 -36.94 -2.70
N ASP A 3 37.25 -36.12 -1.67
CA ASP A 3 35.92 -35.78 -1.23
C ASP A 3 35.30 -34.85 -2.27
N THR A 4 34.14 -35.26 -2.76
CA THR A 4 33.26 -34.51 -3.63
C THR A 4 32.87 -33.20 -2.96
N VAL A 5 33.55 -32.11 -3.31
CA VAL A 5 33.09 -30.76 -3.00
C VAL A 5 31.89 -30.48 -3.91
N ILE A 6 30.71 -30.90 -3.45
CA ILE A 6 29.44 -30.41 -3.94
C ILE A 6 29.41 -28.92 -3.58
N ASP A 7 29.74 -28.09 -4.55
CA ASP A 7 29.67 -26.64 -4.47
C ASP A 7 28.20 -26.28 -4.19
N LYS A 8 27.87 -26.05 -2.92
CA LYS A 8 26.55 -25.57 -2.49
C LYS A 8 26.39 -24.19 -3.11
N ALA A 9 25.61 -24.11 -4.19
CA ALA A 9 25.13 -22.87 -4.77
C ALA A 9 24.78 -21.87 -3.64
N PRO A 10 25.19 -20.60 -3.73
CA PRO A 10 24.99 -19.64 -2.66
C PRO A 10 23.49 -19.60 -2.35
N GLY A 11 23.14 -20.13 -1.18
CA GLY A 11 21.76 -20.25 -0.75
C GLY A 11 21.06 -18.90 -0.91
N PHE A 12 19.93 -18.90 -1.61
CA PHE A 12 19.04 -17.75 -1.68
C PHE A 12 18.82 -17.23 -0.25
N ARG A 13 19.40 -16.09 0.10
CA ARG A 13 19.08 -15.41 1.35
C ARG A 13 17.69 -14.82 1.19
N THR A 14 16.67 -15.59 1.55
CA THR A 14 15.32 -15.07 1.75
C THR A 14 15.34 -14.13 2.94
N ARG A 15 15.48 -12.82 2.70
CA ARG A 15 15.13 -11.84 3.73
C ARG A 15 13.60 -11.91 3.88
N PRO A 16 13.07 -12.00 5.11
CA PRO A 16 11.63 -11.81 5.30
C PRO A 16 11.28 -10.43 4.74
N PHE A 17 10.33 -10.39 3.81
CA PHE A 17 9.79 -9.14 3.30
C PHE A 17 9.19 -8.33 4.46
N SER A 18 9.33 -7.01 4.44
CA SER A 18 9.03 -6.19 5.63
C SER A 18 7.53 -6.00 5.91
N GLY A 19 6.64 -6.31 4.96
CA GLY A 19 5.22 -6.02 5.10
C GLY A 19 4.29 -7.22 4.90
N SER A 20 3.07 -7.06 5.43
CA SER A 20 1.97 -8.02 5.30
C SER A 20 0.72 -7.30 4.76
N PRO A 21 -0.22 -8.02 4.09
CA PRO A 21 -1.45 -7.39 3.59
C PRO A 21 -2.24 -6.64 4.66
N LYS A 22 -2.29 -7.18 5.88
CA LYS A 22 -2.93 -6.54 7.03
C LYS A 22 -2.23 -5.23 7.41
N HIS A 23 -0.91 -5.22 7.38
CA HIS A 23 -0.12 -4.03 7.68
C HIS A 23 -0.33 -2.92 6.64
N TYR A 24 -0.33 -3.27 5.35
CA TYR A 24 -0.60 -2.30 4.27
C TYR A 24 -2.03 -1.77 4.31
N LEU A 25 -3.01 -2.60 4.66
CA LEU A 25 -4.38 -2.14 4.86
C LEU A 25 -4.46 -1.14 6.02
N SER A 26 -3.75 -1.41 7.12
CA SER A 26 -3.68 -0.49 8.26
C SER A 26 -3.06 0.86 7.87
N ILE A 27 -1.97 0.86 7.11
CA ILE A 27 -1.34 2.10 6.62
C ILE A 27 -2.29 2.85 5.69
N ALA A 28 -2.89 2.16 4.72
CA ALA A 28 -3.81 2.78 3.76
C ALA A 28 -5.07 3.33 4.43
N PHE A 29 -5.56 2.67 5.48
CA PHE A 29 -6.65 3.16 6.30
C PHE A 29 -6.23 4.39 7.10
N ALA A 30 -5.07 4.35 7.76
CA ALA A 30 -4.54 5.50 8.51
C ALA A 30 -4.37 6.73 7.62
N ILE A 31 -3.86 6.55 6.40
CA ILE A 31 -3.76 7.62 5.40
C ILE A 31 -5.16 8.12 5.00
N GLY A 32 -6.05 7.23 4.56
CA GLY A 32 -7.38 7.64 4.08
C GLY A 32 -8.22 8.33 5.15
N ALA A 33 -8.33 7.73 6.33
CA ALA A 33 -9.05 8.29 7.46
C ALA A 33 -8.38 9.56 7.98
N GLY A 34 -7.05 9.55 8.19
CA GLY A 34 -6.30 10.70 8.69
C GLY A 34 -6.42 11.92 7.78
N THR A 35 -6.25 11.73 6.47
CA THR A 35 -6.43 12.81 5.47
C THR A 35 -7.85 13.38 5.51
N HIS A 36 -8.88 12.55 5.61
CA HIS A 36 -10.26 13.05 5.62
C HIS A 36 -10.62 13.70 6.95
N VAL A 37 -10.18 13.16 8.09
CA VAL A 37 -10.35 13.82 9.40
C VAL A 37 -9.68 15.19 9.38
N TRP A 38 -8.47 15.30 8.82
CA TRP A 38 -7.77 16.57 8.71
C TRP A 38 -8.50 17.57 7.80
N LEU A 39 -8.81 17.17 6.57
CA LEU A 39 -9.41 18.07 5.58
C LEU A 39 -10.86 18.43 5.93
N TYR A 40 -11.68 17.43 6.24
CA TYR A 40 -13.08 17.64 6.59
C TYR A 40 -13.21 18.31 7.96
N GLY A 41 -12.37 17.94 8.94
CA GLY A 41 -12.31 18.61 10.23
C GLY A 41 -11.88 20.07 10.11
N GLY A 42 -10.87 20.37 9.29
CA GLY A 42 -10.47 21.75 9.00
C GLY A 42 -11.58 22.55 8.35
N LEU A 43 -12.24 21.99 7.32
CA LEU A 43 -13.39 22.61 6.67
C LEU A 43 -14.56 22.82 7.64
N PHE A 44 -14.82 21.85 8.52
CA PHE A 44 -15.84 21.94 9.55
C PHE A 44 -15.58 23.11 10.50
N ILE A 45 -14.34 23.27 10.99
CA ILE A 45 -13.98 24.40 11.86
C ILE A 45 -14.23 25.72 11.12
N ILE A 46 -13.83 25.81 9.85
CA ILE A 46 -14.00 27.04 9.06
C ILE A 46 -15.48 27.36 8.81
N GLU A 47 -16.23 26.39 8.32
CA GLU A 47 -17.61 26.62 7.89
C GLU A 47 -18.58 26.71 9.05
N TYR A 48 -18.49 25.76 9.99
CA TYR A 48 -19.44 25.69 11.09
C TYR A 48 -19.06 26.64 12.22
N TRP A 49 -17.80 26.64 12.66
CA TRP A 49 -17.40 27.40 13.85
C TRP A 49 -17.09 28.86 13.53
N TRP A 50 -16.39 29.16 12.42
CA TRP A 50 -16.11 30.55 12.01
C TRP A 50 -17.24 31.22 11.24
N HIS A 51 -17.84 30.53 10.25
CA HIS A 51 -18.89 31.12 9.42
C HIS A 51 -20.32 30.84 9.89
N GLY A 52 -20.52 30.00 10.92
CA GLY A 52 -21.85 29.66 11.44
C GLY A 52 -22.73 28.89 10.44
N ARG A 53 -22.12 28.31 9.39
CA ARG A 53 -22.83 27.59 8.33
C ARG A 53 -22.96 26.11 8.68
N ASP A 54 -24.20 25.63 8.76
CA ASP A 54 -24.56 24.28 9.20
C ASP A 54 -24.61 23.24 8.05
N TRP A 55 -24.56 23.68 6.79
CA TRP A 55 -24.62 22.79 5.62
C TRP A 55 -23.59 21.65 5.69
N ILE A 56 -22.45 21.88 6.34
CA ILE A 56 -21.36 20.91 6.48
C ILE A 56 -21.78 19.70 7.33
N ILE A 57 -22.72 19.85 8.28
CA ILE A 57 -23.26 18.76 9.12
C ILE A 57 -24.30 17.93 8.35
N GLY A 58 -24.70 18.38 7.17
CA GLY A 58 -25.65 17.65 6.33
C GLY A 58 -25.17 16.25 5.96
N TRP A 59 -26.12 15.34 5.72
CA TRP A 59 -25.80 13.96 5.34
C TRP A 59 -24.98 13.87 4.04
N LYS A 60 -25.18 14.81 3.11
CA LYS A 60 -24.50 14.84 1.80
C LYS A 60 -22.97 14.99 1.94
N PRO A 61 -22.43 16.07 2.56
CA PRO A 61 -20.99 16.23 2.72
C PRO A 61 -20.36 15.12 3.57
N ILE A 62 -21.05 14.64 4.61
CA ILE A 62 -20.59 13.51 5.43
C ILE A 62 -20.43 12.25 4.57
N THR A 63 -21.48 11.89 3.82
CA THR A 63 -21.48 10.68 2.98
C THR A 63 -20.42 10.79 1.87
N PHE A 64 -20.29 11.96 1.25
CA PHE A 64 -19.25 12.20 0.24
C PHE A 64 -17.84 12.04 0.82
N SER A 65 -17.59 12.60 2.01
CA SER A 65 -16.30 12.48 2.70
C SER A 65 -15.97 11.02 3.02
N LEU A 66 -16.95 10.25 3.53
CA LEU A 66 -16.76 8.82 3.82
C LEU A 66 -16.51 7.98 2.56
N LEU A 67 -17.25 8.23 1.48
CA LEU A 67 -17.05 7.55 0.19
C LEU A 67 -15.67 7.87 -0.40
N SER A 68 -15.28 9.14 -0.38
CA SER A 68 -13.97 9.59 -0.83
C SER A 68 -12.85 8.96 0.01
N ALA A 69 -13.02 8.86 1.34
CA ALA A 69 -12.07 8.19 2.22
C ALA A 69 -11.89 6.71 1.86
N ALA A 70 -13.00 6.01 1.63
CA ALA A 70 -12.97 4.60 1.22
C ALA A 70 -12.27 4.39 -0.13
N VAL A 71 -12.54 5.26 -1.11
CA VAL A 71 -11.89 5.23 -2.42
C VAL A 71 -10.38 5.49 -2.29
N LEU A 72 -9.99 6.50 -1.50
CA LEU A 72 -8.59 6.82 -1.26
C LEU A 72 -7.87 5.65 -0.57
N THR A 73 -8.43 5.10 0.52
CA THR A 73 -7.86 3.92 1.20
C THR A 73 -7.70 2.75 0.24
N ARG A 74 -8.69 2.48 -0.62
CA ARG A 74 -8.58 1.41 -1.63
C ARG A 74 -7.45 1.67 -2.61
N HIS A 75 -7.33 2.87 -3.14
CA HIS A 75 -6.27 3.23 -4.07
C HIS A 75 -4.89 3.15 -3.41
N THR A 76 -4.73 3.71 -2.21
CA THR A 76 -3.48 3.66 -1.46
C THR A 76 -3.07 2.22 -1.17
N TYR A 77 -4.00 1.37 -0.74
CA TYR A 77 -3.73 -0.04 -0.52
C TYR A 77 -3.27 -0.75 -1.80
N GLN A 78 -3.97 -0.54 -2.91
CA GLN A 78 -3.59 -1.13 -4.21
C GLN A 78 -2.25 -0.62 -4.73
N SER A 79 -1.93 0.65 -4.48
CA SER A 79 -0.66 1.25 -4.87
C SER A 79 0.49 0.71 -4.03
N ILE A 80 0.34 0.63 -2.71
CA ILE A 80 1.36 0.04 -1.82
C ILE A 80 1.63 -1.42 -2.22
N MET A 81 0.56 -2.20 -2.44
CA MET A 81 0.67 -3.58 -2.92
C MET A 81 1.30 -3.69 -4.31
N GLY A 82 1.03 -2.72 -5.19
CA GLY A 82 1.57 -2.68 -6.54
C GLY A 82 3.06 -2.34 -6.58
N LEU A 83 3.48 -1.34 -5.79
CA LEU A 83 4.88 -0.92 -5.67
C LEU A 83 5.75 -2.00 -5.02
N ASP A 84 5.20 -2.75 -4.06
CA ASP A 84 5.91 -3.83 -3.38
C ASP A 84 5.93 -5.15 -4.17
N ALA A 85 5.60 -5.12 -5.47
CA ALA A 85 5.55 -6.28 -6.37
C ALA A 85 4.65 -7.45 -5.91
N HIS A 86 3.72 -7.21 -4.99
CA HIS A 86 2.80 -8.21 -4.43
C HIS A 86 1.55 -8.45 -5.29
N ARG A 87 1.56 -8.10 -6.58
CA ARG A 87 0.48 -8.49 -7.52
C ARG A 87 0.63 -9.97 -7.90
N GLY A 88 0.24 -10.86 -6.99
CA GLY A 88 0.03 -12.27 -7.30
C GLY A 88 -0.99 -12.39 -8.44
N ARG A 89 -0.63 -13.07 -9.53
CA ARG A 89 -1.55 -13.40 -10.62
C ARG A 89 -2.34 -14.64 -10.22
N GLY A 90 -3.58 -14.45 -9.75
CA GLY A 90 -4.51 -15.52 -9.40
C GLY A 90 -4.20 -16.19 -8.06
N SER A 91 -5.20 -16.22 -7.16
CA SER A 91 -5.31 -17.01 -5.91
C SER A 91 -4.15 -17.04 -4.89
N ARG A 92 -2.92 -16.64 -5.21
CA ARG A 92 -1.74 -16.82 -4.35
C ARG A 92 -0.79 -15.63 -4.47
N TRP A 93 -0.43 -15.09 -3.31
CA TRP A 93 0.60 -14.07 -3.13
C TRP A 93 1.96 -14.74 -3.36
N GLN A 94 2.59 -14.49 -4.52
CA GLN A 94 3.93 -15.00 -4.80
C GLN A 94 4.83 -13.87 -5.29
N LEU A 95 5.96 -13.70 -4.61
CA LEU A 95 7.00 -12.78 -4.98
C LEU A 95 7.79 -13.38 -6.15
N THR A 96 7.47 -12.98 -7.38
CA THR A 96 8.20 -13.48 -8.56
C THR A 96 9.56 -12.80 -8.67
N SER A 97 10.60 -13.40 -8.09
CA SER A 97 11.98 -13.03 -8.38
C SER A 97 12.30 -13.46 -9.82
N ARG A 98 12.30 -12.50 -10.77
CA ARG A 98 12.82 -12.75 -12.11
C ARG A 98 14.33 -12.50 -12.10
N HIS A 99 15.11 -13.57 -12.18
CA HIS A 99 16.52 -13.46 -12.53
C HIS A 99 16.60 -13.09 -14.02
N ILE A 100 17.05 -11.88 -14.32
CA ILE A 100 17.29 -11.46 -15.70
C ILE A 100 18.72 -11.87 -16.03
N LYS A 101 18.92 -12.65 -17.09
CA LYS A 101 20.27 -12.94 -17.60
C LYS A 101 20.81 -11.65 -18.21
N LEU A 102 21.85 -11.07 -17.59
CA LEU A 102 22.57 -9.95 -18.20
C LEU A 102 23.14 -10.41 -19.55
N PRO A 103 23.10 -9.58 -20.60
CA PRO A 103 23.69 -9.94 -21.89
C PRO A 103 25.18 -10.20 -21.68
N GLU A 104 25.64 -11.38 -22.12
CA GLU A 104 27.06 -11.73 -22.08
C GLU A 104 27.82 -10.76 -23.00
N ARG A 105 28.88 -10.16 -22.47
CA ARG A 105 29.78 -9.28 -23.23
C ARG A 105 30.39 -10.11 -24.35
N LYS A 106 29.98 -9.87 -25.60
CA LYS A 106 30.67 -10.41 -26.77
C LYS A 106 32.07 -9.79 -26.79
N VAL A 107 33.08 -10.59 -26.50
CA VAL A 107 34.50 -10.28 -26.71
C VAL A 107 34.87 -10.76 -28.09
#